data_AF-A0A9W6S1G1-F1
#
_entry.id   AF-A0A9W6S1G1-F1
#
_cell.length_a   1.000
_cell.length_b   1.000
_cell.length_c   1.000
_cell.angle_alpha   90.00
_cell.angle_beta   90.00
_cell.angle_gamma   90.00
#
_symmetry.space_group_name_H-M   'P 1'
#
loop_
_entity.id
_entity.type
_entity.pdbx_description
1 polymer ?
#
loop_
_entity_poly.entity_id
_entity_poly.type
_entity_poly.pdbx_seq_one_letter_code
_entity_poly.pdbx_strand_id
1 'polypeptide(L)'
;MTRDDLLSDLRTLGPRPGTALLVHTSMRRIGRLIGGATALAEAIFAALGPDGTIVVPTPTPENSDSSRAHLARVEGMTAAERRRHRAAMPAFDPARTPSTAAGVFPESVRLTPGALRSEHPQTSFAAVGAQAKLIIDGHAPDCHLGEESPLARLYDLDAEVLMLGTGYDTCTALHLAEYRYTGNPPTRGYSCVIERDGEARWWTYEDVVLDDRDFLAVGAAFDDTAYVRRGRVGFADSRLVSLRRLVDFAAGWFAATRDH
;
A
#
# COMPACT_ATOMS: atom_id res chain seq x y z
N MET A 1 13.35 -9.60 20.96
CA MET A 1 13.65 -8.23 20.52
C MET A 1 12.63 -7.29 21.14
N THR A 2 13.07 -6.11 21.52
CA THR A 2 12.29 -5.03 22.12
C THR A 2 11.98 -3.94 21.09
N ARG A 3 11.10 -3.01 21.48
CA ARG A 3 10.84 -1.79 20.72
C ARG A 3 12.10 -0.91 20.58
N ASP A 4 12.97 -0.87 21.58
CA ASP A 4 14.20 -0.05 21.56
C ASP A 4 15.29 -0.64 20.66
N ASP A 5 15.38 -1.97 20.57
CA ASP A 5 16.24 -2.65 19.59
C ASP A 5 15.86 -2.20 18.17
N LEU A 6 14.56 -2.23 17.85
CA LEU A 6 14.06 -1.79 16.54
C LEU A 6 14.27 -0.30 16.28
N LEU A 7 14.10 0.55 17.29
CA LEU A 7 14.39 1.98 17.17
C LEU A 7 15.87 2.24 16.85
N SER A 8 16.78 1.49 17.47
CA SER A 8 18.22 1.58 17.17
C SER A 8 18.51 1.19 15.73
N ASP A 9 17.94 0.07 15.27
CA ASP A 9 18.09 -0.39 13.88
C ASP A 9 17.50 0.61 12.88
N LEU A 10 16.31 1.13 13.16
CA LEU A 10 15.65 2.14 12.32
C LEU A 10 16.48 3.43 12.25
N ARG A 11 17.02 3.91 13.37
CA ARG A 11 17.92 5.09 13.37
C ARG A 11 19.18 4.86 12.54
N THR A 12 19.69 3.63 12.54
CA THR A 12 20.83 3.24 11.69
C THR A 12 20.46 3.22 10.22
N LEU A 13 19.27 2.71 9.86
CA LEU A 13 18.76 2.75 8.48
C LEU A 13 18.44 4.18 8.02
N GLY A 14 17.98 5.03 8.95
CA GLY A 14 17.88 6.48 8.84
C GLY A 14 16.64 7.03 8.11
N PRO A 15 15.40 6.61 8.43
CA PRO A 15 14.22 7.31 7.93
C PRO A 15 14.27 8.79 8.32
N ARG A 16 13.87 9.67 7.41
CA ARG A 16 13.95 11.12 7.62
C ARG A 16 12.95 11.55 8.69
N PRO A 17 13.41 12.26 9.75
CA PRO A 17 12.49 12.83 10.72
C PRO A 17 11.51 13.82 10.08
N GLY A 18 10.28 13.84 10.56
CA GLY A 18 9.22 14.77 10.12
C GLY A 18 8.60 14.47 8.76
N THR A 19 8.97 13.37 8.09
CA THR A 19 8.39 13.01 6.78
C THR A 19 7.35 11.90 6.89
N ALA A 20 6.57 11.74 5.82
CA ALA A 20 5.74 10.56 5.62
C ALA A 20 6.58 9.34 5.20
N LEU A 21 6.23 8.18 5.76
CA LEU A 21 6.87 6.90 5.48
C LEU A 21 5.81 5.88 5.06
N LEU A 22 5.85 5.46 3.79
CA LEU A 22 5.06 4.35 3.29
C LEU A 22 5.73 3.03 3.69
N VAL A 23 5.05 2.19 4.46
CA VAL A 23 5.64 0.99 5.03
C VAL A 23 5.02 -0.28 4.46
N HIS A 24 5.87 -1.15 3.92
CA HIS A 24 5.56 -2.54 3.58
C HIS A 24 6.31 -3.45 4.52
N THR A 25 5.64 -4.45 5.11
CA THR A 25 6.25 -5.25 6.18
C THR A 25 5.94 -6.73 6.09
N SER A 26 6.91 -7.55 6.48
CA SER A 26 6.71 -8.93 6.88
C SER A 26 7.09 -9.11 8.35
N MET A 27 6.11 -9.04 9.25
CA MET A 27 6.34 -9.20 10.70
C MET A 27 7.05 -10.51 11.06
N ARG A 28 6.80 -11.58 10.29
CA ARG A 28 7.49 -12.87 10.47
C ARG A 28 9.01 -12.76 10.24
N ARG A 29 9.45 -11.95 9.28
CA ARG A 29 10.87 -11.77 8.93
C ARG A 29 11.60 -10.89 9.93
N ILE A 30 10.90 -9.97 10.59
CA ILE A 30 11.42 -9.13 11.68
C ILE A 30 11.81 -9.99 12.89
N GLY A 31 11.02 -11.04 13.16
CA GLY A 31 11.22 -11.98 14.25
C GLY A 31 10.31 -11.70 15.45
N ARG A 32 10.64 -12.31 16.59
CA ARG A 32 9.83 -12.22 17.82
C ARG A 32 10.05 -10.88 18.51
N LEU A 33 9.10 -9.98 18.33
CA LEU A 33 9.04 -8.65 18.93
C LEU A 33 8.06 -8.63 20.11
N ILE A 34 8.55 -8.21 21.28
CA ILE A 34 7.69 -7.93 22.44
C ILE A 34 6.79 -6.75 22.10
N GLY A 35 5.47 -6.91 22.24
CA GLY A 35 4.48 -5.89 21.87
C GLY A 35 4.04 -5.90 20.40
N GLY A 36 4.59 -6.80 19.57
CA GLY A 36 4.09 -7.07 18.21
C GLY A 36 4.03 -5.83 17.31
N ALA A 37 2.99 -5.74 16.46
CA ALA A 37 2.85 -4.66 15.49
C ALA A 37 2.80 -3.26 16.13
N THR A 38 2.18 -3.13 17.30
CA THR A 38 2.15 -1.86 18.06
C THR A 38 3.56 -1.39 18.42
N ALA A 39 4.40 -2.28 18.93
CA ALA A 39 5.80 -1.95 19.25
C ALA A 39 6.61 -1.54 18.02
N LEU A 40 6.34 -2.13 16.85
CA LEU A 40 6.96 -1.69 15.59
C LEU A 40 6.49 -0.27 15.19
N ALA A 41 5.19 0.01 15.30
CA ALA A 41 4.65 1.33 14.97
C ALA A 41 5.24 2.41 15.91
N GLU A 42 5.34 2.13 17.20
CA GLU A 42 5.97 3.01 18.19
C GLU A 42 7.47 3.24 17.92
N ALA A 43 8.20 2.23 17.44
CA ALA A 43 9.60 2.37 17.05
C ALA A 43 9.73 3.26 15.80
N ILE A 44 8.88 3.06 14.79
CA ILE A 44 8.86 3.88 13.58
C ILE A 44 8.51 5.33 13.91
N PHE A 45 7.47 5.57 14.71
CA PHE A 45 7.12 6.92 15.16
C PHE A 45 8.26 7.61 15.90
N ALA A 46 8.95 6.89 16.79
CA ALA A 46 10.10 7.47 17.50
C ALA A 46 11.32 7.73 16.60
N ALA A 47 11.44 7.03 15.48
CA ALA A 47 12.47 7.32 14.47
C ALA A 47 12.10 8.54 13.62
N LEU A 48 10.82 8.71 13.28
CA LEU A 48 10.32 9.85 12.51
C LEU A 48 10.15 11.13 13.35
N GLY A 49 9.97 11.01 14.67
CA GLY A 49 9.71 12.15 15.55
C GLY A 49 8.24 12.63 15.50
N PRO A 50 7.93 13.73 16.22
CA PRO A 50 6.54 14.17 16.45
C PRO A 50 5.81 14.60 15.18
N ASP A 51 6.52 15.09 14.17
CA ASP A 51 5.95 15.53 12.90
C ASP A 51 5.89 14.40 11.85
N GLY A 52 6.33 13.19 12.22
CA GLY A 52 6.33 12.02 11.37
C GLY A 52 4.94 11.49 11.03
N THR A 53 4.81 10.82 9.89
CA THR A 53 3.57 10.14 9.48
C THR A 53 3.86 8.73 8.98
N ILE A 54 3.18 7.73 9.55
CA ILE A 54 3.21 6.35 9.03
C ILE A 54 2.04 6.19 8.06
N VAL A 55 2.32 5.62 6.89
CA VAL A 55 1.32 5.28 5.87
C VAL A 55 1.48 3.82 5.49
N VAL A 56 0.37 3.11 5.36
CA VAL A 56 0.34 1.69 4.98
C VAL A 56 -0.75 1.45 3.95
N PRO A 57 -0.53 0.57 2.95
CA PRO A 57 -1.62 0.10 2.11
C PRO A 57 -2.56 -0.77 2.94
N THR A 58 -3.87 -0.57 2.77
CA THR A 58 -4.93 -1.35 3.41
C THR A 58 -5.91 -1.94 2.37
N PRO A 59 -5.41 -2.73 1.41
CA PRO A 59 -6.18 -3.23 0.29
C PRO A 59 -7.28 -4.19 0.75
N THR A 60 -8.37 -4.18 -0.01
CA THR A 60 -9.57 -5.00 0.19
C THR A 60 -9.90 -5.72 -1.11
N PRO A 61 -8.99 -6.60 -1.60
CA PRO A 61 -9.16 -7.24 -2.89
C PRO A 61 -10.42 -8.10 -2.96
N GLU A 62 -10.97 -8.54 -1.83
CA GLU A 62 -12.22 -9.27 -1.75
C GLU A 62 -13.43 -8.47 -2.21
N ASN A 63 -13.38 -7.13 -2.11
CA ASN A 63 -14.42 -6.23 -2.62
C ASN A 63 -14.22 -5.94 -4.12
N SER A 64 -14.19 -7.02 -4.91
CA SER A 64 -13.93 -6.99 -6.35
C SER A 64 -14.76 -8.08 -7.02
N ASP A 65 -14.89 -8.04 -8.34
CA ASP A 65 -15.36 -9.17 -9.15
C ASP A 65 -14.24 -9.87 -9.92
N SER A 66 -13.03 -9.28 -9.96
CA SER A 66 -11.92 -9.69 -10.83
C SER A 66 -10.62 -9.97 -10.09
N SER A 67 -10.50 -9.63 -8.81
CA SER A 67 -9.30 -9.92 -8.03
C SER A 67 -9.11 -11.43 -7.82
N ARG A 68 -7.85 -11.87 -7.65
CA ARG A 68 -7.53 -13.26 -7.30
C ARG A 68 -8.23 -13.71 -6.01
N ALA A 69 -8.34 -12.82 -5.02
CA ALA A 69 -8.99 -13.12 -3.74
C ALA A 69 -10.51 -13.35 -3.90
N HIS A 70 -11.18 -12.55 -4.74
CA HIS A 70 -12.59 -12.77 -5.04
C HIS A 70 -12.79 -14.06 -5.85
N LEU A 71 -12.00 -14.26 -6.90
CA LEU A 71 -12.09 -15.42 -7.78
C LEU A 71 -11.91 -16.74 -7.01
N ALA A 72 -10.96 -16.79 -6.06
CA ALA A 72 -10.76 -17.94 -5.18
C ALA A 72 -11.98 -18.18 -4.25
N ARG A 73 -12.65 -17.12 -3.78
CA ARG A 73 -13.84 -17.27 -2.91
C ARG A 73 -15.04 -17.88 -3.64
N VAL A 74 -15.20 -17.57 -4.92
CA VAL A 74 -16.34 -18.04 -5.73
C VAL A 74 -16.02 -19.30 -6.55
N GLU A 75 -14.81 -19.83 -6.43
CA GLU A 75 -14.40 -21.06 -7.09
C GLU A 75 -15.32 -22.23 -6.67
N GLY A 76 -15.73 -23.06 -7.62
CA GLY A 76 -16.65 -24.18 -7.39
C GLY A 76 -18.14 -23.80 -7.21
N MET A 77 -18.48 -22.52 -7.03
CA MET A 77 -19.89 -22.10 -6.91
C MET A 77 -20.66 -22.22 -8.24
N THR A 78 -21.91 -22.69 -8.15
CA THR A 78 -22.89 -22.65 -9.25
C THR A 78 -23.25 -21.21 -9.63
N ALA A 79 -23.85 -21.03 -10.80
CA ALA A 79 -24.31 -19.71 -11.25
C ALA A 79 -25.31 -19.05 -10.28
N ALA A 80 -26.18 -19.83 -9.63
CA ALA A 80 -27.14 -19.31 -8.66
C ALA A 80 -26.46 -18.88 -7.35
N GLU A 81 -25.45 -19.62 -6.89
CA GLU A 81 -24.65 -19.27 -5.72
C GLU A 81 -23.82 -18.02 -5.97
N ARG A 82 -23.18 -17.90 -7.15
CA ARG A 82 -22.44 -16.69 -7.53
C ARG A 82 -23.33 -15.45 -7.55
N ARG A 83 -24.56 -15.55 -8.08
CA ARG A 83 -25.53 -14.44 -8.05
C ARG A 83 -25.90 -14.06 -6.62
N ARG A 84 -26.18 -15.03 -5.74
CA ARG A 84 -26.48 -14.77 -4.33
C ARG A 84 -25.30 -14.14 -3.59
N HIS A 85 -24.09 -14.67 -3.80
CA HIS A 85 -22.86 -14.14 -3.22
C HIS A 85 -22.66 -12.68 -3.63
N ARG A 86 -22.69 -12.40 -4.94
CA ARG A 86 -22.54 -11.05 -5.49
C ARG A 86 -23.59 -10.08 -4.94
N ALA A 87 -24.85 -10.50 -4.83
CA ALA A 87 -25.93 -9.68 -4.30
C ALA A 87 -25.81 -9.39 -2.80
N ALA A 88 -25.12 -10.25 -2.05
CA ALA A 88 -24.95 -10.12 -0.60
C ALA A 88 -23.60 -9.49 -0.18
N MET A 89 -22.73 -9.15 -1.15
CA MET A 89 -21.44 -8.53 -0.82
C MET A 89 -21.65 -7.16 -0.16
N PRO A 90 -21.04 -6.91 1.00
CA PRO A 90 -21.18 -5.63 1.70
C PRO A 90 -20.39 -4.54 0.98
N ALA A 91 -20.88 -3.30 1.10
CA ALA A 91 -20.11 -2.13 0.73
C ALA A 91 -18.82 -2.01 1.55
N PHE A 92 -17.79 -1.41 0.96
CA PHE A 92 -16.63 -0.97 1.70
C PHE A 92 -17.02 0.12 2.71
N ASP A 93 -16.53 -0.02 3.93
CA ASP A 93 -16.62 0.95 5.01
C ASP A 93 -15.19 1.18 5.51
N PRO A 94 -14.62 2.40 5.39
CA PRO A 94 -13.24 2.65 5.77
C PRO A 94 -12.97 2.37 7.26
N ALA A 95 -13.96 2.57 8.13
CA ALA A 95 -13.85 2.30 9.57
C ALA A 95 -13.93 0.80 9.88
N ARG A 96 -14.79 0.06 9.18
CA ARG A 96 -15.18 -1.31 9.58
C ARG A 96 -14.59 -2.43 8.71
N THR A 97 -14.35 -2.21 7.42
CA THR A 97 -13.88 -3.28 6.51
C THR A 97 -12.44 -3.68 6.87
N PRO A 98 -12.17 -4.94 7.26
CA PRO A 98 -10.81 -5.37 7.58
C PRO A 98 -9.90 -5.38 6.35
N SER A 99 -8.59 -5.16 6.55
CA SER A 99 -7.57 -5.27 5.49
C SER A 99 -6.71 -6.52 5.70
N THR A 100 -7.32 -7.71 5.54
CA THR A 100 -6.65 -8.98 5.84
C THR A 100 -5.49 -9.33 4.90
N ALA A 101 -5.50 -8.81 3.66
CA ALA A 101 -4.52 -9.16 2.64
C ALA A 101 -3.12 -8.53 2.88
N ALA A 102 -3.03 -7.39 3.56
CA ALA A 102 -1.76 -6.67 3.76
C ALA A 102 -0.96 -7.10 5.00
N GLY A 103 -1.52 -7.99 5.83
CA GLY A 103 -0.87 -8.50 7.03
C GLY A 103 -1.16 -7.69 8.31
N VAL A 104 -0.61 -8.17 9.42
CA VAL A 104 -0.99 -7.70 10.77
C VAL A 104 -0.55 -6.28 11.09
N PHE A 105 0.56 -5.80 10.50
CA PHE A 105 1.05 -4.46 10.79
C PHE A 105 0.20 -3.37 10.14
N PRO A 106 -0.14 -3.42 8.83
CA PRO A 106 -1.08 -2.47 8.26
C PRO A 106 -2.43 -2.43 8.96
N GLU A 107 -2.96 -3.58 9.36
CA GLU A 107 -4.21 -3.66 10.12
C GLU A 107 -4.09 -3.02 11.52
N SER A 108 -2.96 -3.22 12.21
CA SER A 108 -2.67 -2.57 13.49
C SER A 108 -2.57 -1.05 13.37
N VAL A 109 -1.95 -0.55 12.29
CA VAL A 109 -1.86 0.89 12.00
C VAL A 109 -3.25 1.45 11.70
N ARG A 110 -4.04 0.78 10.86
CA ARG A 110 -5.43 1.17 10.54
C ARG A 110 -6.31 1.33 11.79
N LEU A 111 -6.11 0.47 12.79
CA LEU A 111 -6.88 0.46 14.04
C LEU A 111 -6.29 1.37 15.13
N THR A 112 -5.17 2.05 14.88
CA THR A 112 -4.56 2.95 15.86
C THR A 112 -5.46 4.17 16.08
N PRO A 113 -5.70 4.61 17.34
CA PRO A 113 -6.47 5.82 17.60
C PRO A 113 -5.92 7.04 16.85
N GLY A 114 -6.79 7.76 16.14
CA GLY A 114 -6.39 8.89 15.30
C GLY A 114 -5.88 8.52 13.90
N ALA A 115 -5.81 7.24 13.55
CA ALA A 115 -5.56 6.83 12.17
C ALA A 115 -6.74 7.22 11.27
N LEU A 116 -6.42 7.64 10.06
CA LEU A 116 -7.36 7.91 8.98
C LEU A 116 -7.21 6.86 7.90
N ARG A 117 -8.28 6.56 7.17
CA ARG A 117 -8.25 5.63 6.04
C ARG A 117 -8.97 6.24 4.83
N SER A 118 -8.38 6.08 3.66
CA SER A 118 -8.95 6.62 2.42
C SER A 118 -10.16 5.80 1.97
N GLU A 119 -11.03 6.41 1.18
CA GLU A 119 -12.33 5.83 0.85
C GLU A 119 -12.33 4.84 -0.33
N HIS A 120 -11.20 4.67 -1.03
CA HIS A 120 -11.15 3.77 -2.18
C HIS A 120 -11.49 2.31 -1.80
N PRO A 121 -12.54 1.69 -2.38
CA PRO A 121 -13.09 0.42 -1.89
C PRO A 121 -12.20 -0.81 -2.01
N GLN A 122 -11.09 -0.72 -2.74
CA GLN A 122 -10.21 -1.85 -3.08
C GLN A 122 -8.73 -1.61 -2.72
N THR A 123 -8.26 -0.36 -2.80
CA THR A 123 -6.85 0.02 -2.70
C THR A 123 -6.63 1.12 -1.66
N SER A 124 -7.54 1.22 -0.68
CA SER A 124 -7.42 2.21 0.39
C SER A 124 -6.07 2.15 1.12
N PHE A 125 -5.62 3.29 1.64
CA PHE A 125 -4.48 3.41 2.54
C PHE A 125 -4.96 3.84 3.92
N ALA A 126 -4.21 3.47 4.96
CA ALA A 126 -4.33 4.07 6.28
C ALA A 126 -3.10 4.91 6.60
N ALA A 127 -3.30 6.02 7.29
CA ALA A 127 -2.23 6.89 7.75
C ALA A 127 -2.48 7.39 9.17
N VAL A 128 -1.39 7.61 9.92
CA VAL A 128 -1.42 8.18 11.27
C VAL A 128 -0.20 9.07 11.47
N GLY A 129 -0.41 10.27 12.00
CA GLY A 129 0.63 11.29 12.17
C GLY A 129 0.25 12.64 11.54
N ALA A 130 1.21 13.57 11.54
CA ALA A 130 0.96 14.99 11.25
C ALA A 130 0.36 15.26 9.84
N GLN A 131 0.71 14.44 8.86
CA GLN A 131 0.30 14.60 7.45
C GLN A 131 -0.81 13.63 7.04
N ALA A 132 -1.36 12.85 7.97
CA ALA A 132 -2.31 11.77 7.66
C ALA A 132 -3.51 12.27 6.84
N LYS A 133 -4.14 13.38 7.26
CA LYS A 133 -5.31 13.94 6.57
C LYS A 133 -4.97 14.37 5.14
N LEU A 134 -3.87 15.09 4.96
CA LEU A 134 -3.41 15.55 3.65
C LEU A 134 -3.19 14.39 2.67
N ILE A 135 -2.66 13.26 3.15
CA ILE A 135 -2.34 12.09 2.33
C ILE A 135 -3.60 11.29 1.97
N ILE A 136 -4.57 11.24 2.88
CA ILE A 136 -5.69 10.29 2.80
C ILE A 136 -6.93 10.90 2.13
N ASP A 137 -7.15 12.21 2.30
CA ASP A 137 -8.33 12.90 1.80
C ASP A 137 -8.43 12.87 0.28
N GLY A 138 -9.63 12.64 -0.25
CA GLY A 138 -9.93 12.78 -1.68
C GLY A 138 -9.31 11.69 -2.56
N HIS A 139 -9.15 10.48 -2.03
CA HIS A 139 -8.83 9.31 -2.84
C HIS A 139 -10.03 9.01 -3.75
N ALA A 140 -9.91 9.39 -5.03
CA ALA A 140 -11.01 9.27 -5.98
C ALA A 140 -11.44 7.80 -6.14
N PRO A 141 -12.74 7.50 -6.18
CA PRO A 141 -13.22 6.12 -6.18
C PRO A 141 -12.87 5.38 -7.48
N ASP A 142 -12.59 6.09 -8.58
CA ASP A 142 -12.25 5.58 -9.91
C ASP A 142 -10.75 5.63 -10.19
N CYS A 143 -9.94 5.84 -9.15
CA CYS A 143 -8.49 5.87 -9.22
C CYS A 143 -7.92 4.94 -8.17
N HIS A 144 -7.41 3.77 -8.59
CA HIS A 144 -6.80 2.82 -7.69
C HIS A 144 -5.58 3.41 -6.99
N LEU A 145 -4.60 3.88 -7.79
CA LEU A 145 -3.24 4.16 -7.35
C LEU A 145 -2.55 5.27 -8.17
N GLY A 146 -3.32 6.06 -8.93
CA GLY A 146 -2.84 7.12 -9.83
C GLY A 146 -2.78 8.51 -9.20
N GLU A 147 -2.98 9.54 -10.03
CA GLU A 147 -2.81 10.97 -9.65
C GLU A 147 -3.78 11.45 -8.56
N GLU A 148 -4.98 10.87 -8.51
CA GLU A 148 -5.97 11.21 -7.47
C GLU A 148 -5.90 10.28 -6.25
N SER A 149 -4.80 9.53 -6.08
CA SER A 149 -4.59 8.59 -4.97
C SER A 149 -3.63 9.12 -3.88
N PRO A 150 -3.53 8.45 -2.72
CA PRO A 150 -2.51 8.71 -1.71
C PRO A 150 -1.07 8.57 -2.25
N LEU A 151 -0.82 7.76 -3.28
CA LEU A 151 0.54 7.61 -3.83
C LEU A 151 1.04 8.90 -4.48
N ALA A 152 0.19 9.60 -5.24
CA ALA A 152 0.55 10.88 -5.85
C ALA A 152 0.83 11.95 -4.78
N ARG A 153 0.02 12.00 -3.72
CA ARG A 153 0.25 12.89 -2.57
C ARG A 153 1.57 12.57 -1.86
N LEU A 154 1.89 11.29 -1.66
CA LEU A 154 3.17 10.87 -1.09
C LEU A 154 4.35 11.23 -2.01
N TYR A 155 4.17 11.17 -3.33
CA TYR A 155 5.17 11.60 -4.31
C TYR A 155 5.45 13.10 -4.19
N ASP A 156 4.41 13.92 -4.08
CA ASP A 156 4.51 15.38 -3.94
C ASP A 156 5.20 15.80 -2.64
N LEU A 157 4.93 15.06 -1.55
CA LEU A 157 5.56 15.25 -0.25
C LEU A 157 7.01 14.75 -0.17
N ASP A 158 7.55 14.15 -1.25
CA ASP A 158 8.82 13.41 -1.25
C ASP A 158 8.89 12.45 -0.04
N ALA A 159 7.88 11.60 0.09
CA ALA A 159 7.84 10.56 1.11
C ALA A 159 8.93 9.50 0.88
N GLU A 160 9.22 8.73 1.92
CA GLU A 160 10.09 7.56 1.83
C GLU A 160 9.27 6.27 1.82
N VAL A 161 9.80 5.22 1.19
CA VAL A 161 9.26 3.86 1.25
C VAL A 161 10.20 3.00 2.07
N LEU A 162 9.66 2.40 3.14
CA LEU A 162 10.33 1.38 3.94
C LEU A 162 9.77 0.01 3.59
N MET A 163 10.60 -0.84 2.98
CA MET A 163 10.31 -2.26 2.79
C MET A 163 11.04 -3.04 3.88
N LEU A 164 10.28 -3.60 4.81
CA LEU A 164 10.78 -4.24 6.02
C LEU A 164 10.54 -5.75 5.95
N GLY A 165 11.55 -6.51 5.51
CA GLY A 165 11.42 -7.95 5.30
C GLY A 165 10.54 -8.33 4.10
N THR A 166 10.33 -7.39 3.19
CA THR A 166 9.65 -7.57 1.90
C THR A 166 10.51 -7.03 0.76
N GLY A 167 10.12 -7.33 -0.48
CA GLY A 167 10.76 -6.83 -1.69
C GLY A 167 9.86 -5.88 -2.48
N TYR A 168 10.35 -5.52 -3.67
CA TYR A 168 9.67 -4.63 -4.61
C TYR A 168 8.37 -5.23 -5.16
N ASP A 169 8.21 -6.55 -5.14
CA ASP A 169 6.96 -7.26 -5.44
C ASP A 169 5.77 -6.81 -4.59
N THR A 170 6.04 -6.23 -3.41
CA THR A 170 5.00 -5.72 -2.51
C THR A 170 4.91 -4.20 -2.49
N CYS A 171 5.77 -3.50 -3.24
CA CYS A 171 5.92 -2.05 -3.15
C CYS A 171 4.86 -1.33 -3.97
N THR A 172 3.80 -0.86 -3.32
CA THR A 172 2.66 -0.25 -4.01
C THR A 172 3.02 1.05 -4.71
N ALA A 173 4.09 1.74 -4.31
CA ALA A 173 4.57 2.93 -5.00
C ALA A 173 4.88 2.69 -6.49
N LEU A 174 5.30 1.47 -6.87
CA LEU A 174 5.56 1.11 -8.26
C LEU A 174 4.30 1.18 -9.14
N HIS A 175 3.10 1.00 -8.58
CA HIS A 175 1.87 1.18 -9.33
C HIS A 175 1.68 2.62 -9.81
N LEU A 176 2.14 3.64 -9.08
CA LEU A 176 2.09 5.02 -9.57
C LEU A 176 2.93 5.21 -10.85
N ALA A 177 4.03 4.47 -10.99
CA ALA A 177 4.81 4.47 -12.22
C ALA A 177 4.04 3.86 -13.41
N GLU A 178 3.13 2.92 -13.17
CA GLU A 178 2.26 2.36 -14.21
C GLU A 178 1.26 3.38 -14.78
N TYR A 179 0.91 4.42 -14.01
CA TYR A 179 0.12 5.54 -14.52
C TYR A 179 0.96 6.53 -15.35
N ARG A 180 2.28 6.53 -15.17
CA ARG A 180 3.18 7.59 -15.65
C ARG A 180 4.17 7.14 -16.73
N TYR A 181 4.32 5.84 -16.99
CA TYR A 181 5.33 5.33 -17.92
C TYR A 181 5.03 5.62 -19.40
N THR A 182 3.79 5.95 -19.75
CA THR A 182 3.38 6.32 -21.10
C THR A 182 2.20 7.29 -21.04
N GLY A 183 1.96 8.04 -22.13
CA GLY A 183 0.84 8.97 -22.22
C GLY A 183 -0.53 8.30 -22.38
N ASN A 184 -0.58 6.99 -22.64
CA ASN A 184 -1.81 6.22 -22.77
C ASN A 184 -1.63 4.80 -22.22
N PRO A 185 -1.55 4.62 -20.89
CA PRO A 185 -1.39 3.31 -20.29
C PRO A 185 -2.64 2.44 -20.56
N PRO A 186 -2.49 1.11 -20.67
CA PRO A 186 -3.63 0.22 -20.88
C PRO A 186 -4.60 0.30 -19.70
N THR A 187 -5.90 0.33 -20.00
CA THR A 187 -6.97 0.39 -19.00
C THR A 187 -7.85 -0.85 -19.06
N ARG A 188 -8.62 -1.09 -17.99
CA ARG A 188 -9.69 -2.10 -17.95
C ARG A 188 -10.82 -1.67 -17.03
N GLY A 189 -11.96 -2.32 -17.17
CA GLY A 189 -13.07 -2.21 -16.23
C GLY A 189 -12.78 -2.90 -14.90
N TYR A 190 -13.12 -2.22 -13.81
CA TYR A 190 -13.11 -2.72 -12.45
C TYR A 190 -14.48 -2.56 -11.83
N SER A 191 -14.88 -3.49 -10.96
CA SER A 191 -16.10 -3.34 -10.18
C SER A 191 -15.85 -3.58 -8.69
N CYS A 192 -16.57 -2.85 -7.86
CA CYS A 192 -16.58 -3.00 -6.41
C CYS A 192 -17.97 -2.68 -5.84
N VAL A 193 -18.17 -2.99 -4.56
CA VAL A 193 -19.37 -2.58 -3.83
C VAL A 193 -19.08 -1.32 -3.03
N ILE A 194 -19.86 -0.27 -3.29
CA ILE A 194 -19.84 1.01 -2.57
C ILE A 194 -21.13 1.21 -1.80
N GLU A 195 -21.10 2.06 -0.79
CA GLU A 195 -22.32 2.58 -0.17
C GLU A 195 -22.76 3.82 -0.96
N ARG A 196 -24.03 3.84 -1.34
CA ARG A 196 -24.64 5.00 -1.98
C ARG A 196 -26.09 5.11 -1.52
N ASP A 197 -26.42 6.25 -0.94
CA ASP A 197 -27.74 6.55 -0.38
C ASP A 197 -28.16 5.54 0.72
N GLY A 198 -27.21 5.05 1.52
CA GLY A 198 -27.45 4.06 2.58
C GLY A 198 -27.57 2.61 2.09
N GLU A 199 -27.38 2.35 0.80
CA GLU A 199 -27.49 1.01 0.20
C GLU A 199 -26.17 0.56 -0.42
N ALA A 200 -25.87 -0.73 -0.29
CA ALA A 200 -24.75 -1.36 -0.97
C ALA A 200 -25.07 -1.54 -2.46
N ARG A 201 -24.24 -0.96 -3.33
CA ARG A 201 -24.41 -1.01 -4.78
C ARG A 201 -23.11 -1.38 -5.47
N TRP A 202 -23.23 -2.23 -6.49
CA TRP A 202 -22.12 -2.49 -7.39
C TRP A 202 -21.91 -1.29 -8.29
N TRP A 203 -20.67 -0.84 -8.35
CA TRP A 203 -20.25 0.25 -9.20
C TRP A 203 -19.04 -0.19 -10.03
N THR A 204 -19.03 0.23 -11.29
CA THR A 204 -18.03 -0.12 -12.28
C THR A 204 -17.41 1.15 -12.84
N TYR A 205 -16.09 1.13 -13.00
CA TYR A 205 -15.28 2.21 -13.53
C TYR A 205 -14.13 1.65 -14.37
N GLU A 206 -13.50 2.49 -15.18
CA GLU A 206 -12.30 2.14 -15.93
C GLU A 206 -11.08 2.77 -15.27
N ASP A 207 -9.98 2.02 -15.17
CA ASP A 207 -8.72 2.53 -14.65
C ASP A 207 -7.54 1.74 -15.25
N VAL A 208 -6.31 2.18 -14.98
CA VAL A 208 -5.06 1.56 -15.43
C VAL A 208 -4.98 0.08 -15.00
N VAL A 209 -4.48 -0.76 -15.89
CA VAL A 209 -4.15 -2.15 -15.58
C VAL A 209 -2.97 -2.17 -14.62
N LEU A 210 -3.23 -2.57 -13.38
CA LEU A 210 -2.18 -2.80 -12.38
C LEU A 210 -1.51 -4.17 -12.61
N ASP A 211 -0.19 -4.16 -12.73
CA ASP A 211 0.58 -5.32 -13.16
C ASP A 211 1.93 -5.40 -12.45
N ASP A 212 2.04 -6.35 -11.51
CA ASP A 212 3.20 -6.53 -10.64
C ASP A 212 4.26 -7.50 -11.21
N ARG A 213 4.08 -8.00 -12.45
CA ARG A 213 4.87 -9.11 -12.99
C ARG A 213 6.38 -8.84 -13.05
N ASP A 214 6.76 -7.58 -13.22
CA ASP A 214 8.13 -7.11 -13.42
C ASP A 214 8.64 -6.25 -12.26
N PHE A 215 7.88 -6.13 -11.16
CA PHE A 215 8.25 -5.32 -9.98
C PHE A 215 9.58 -5.78 -9.35
N LEU A 216 9.83 -7.09 -9.31
CA LEU A 216 11.11 -7.61 -8.85
C LEU A 216 12.27 -7.22 -9.77
N ALA A 217 12.04 -7.19 -11.10
CA ALA A 217 13.08 -6.87 -12.08
C ALA A 217 13.45 -5.39 -12.05
N VAL A 218 12.45 -4.49 -12.09
CA VAL A 218 12.68 -3.04 -11.95
C VAL A 218 13.28 -2.71 -10.58
N GLY A 219 12.85 -3.41 -9.54
CA GLY A 219 13.40 -3.28 -8.19
C GLY A 219 14.87 -3.68 -8.10
N ALA A 220 15.26 -4.79 -8.75
CA ALA A 220 16.65 -5.20 -8.84
C ALA A 220 17.51 -4.18 -9.61
N ALA A 221 16.99 -3.61 -10.70
CA ALA A 221 17.68 -2.54 -11.42
C ALA A 221 17.81 -1.26 -10.58
N PHE A 222 16.79 -0.91 -9.78
CA PHE A 222 16.86 0.25 -8.87
C PHE A 222 17.83 0.00 -7.71
N ASP A 223 17.96 -1.26 -7.26
CA ASP A 223 18.91 -1.68 -6.24
C ASP A 223 20.38 -1.37 -6.64
N ASP A 224 20.71 -1.33 -7.94
CA ASP A 224 22.06 -0.98 -8.41
C ASP A 224 22.36 0.53 -8.38
N THR A 225 21.39 1.37 -7.99
CA THR A 225 21.57 2.82 -7.85
C THR A 225 22.08 3.20 -6.46
N ALA A 226 22.64 4.41 -6.34
CA ALA A 226 23.04 4.99 -5.06
C ALA A 226 21.85 5.47 -4.19
N TYR A 227 20.61 5.28 -4.65
CA TYR A 227 19.40 5.80 -3.98
C TYR A 227 18.81 4.84 -2.95
N VAL A 228 19.35 3.63 -2.82
CA VAL A 228 18.85 2.62 -1.91
C VAL A 228 19.70 2.54 -0.66
N ARG A 229 19.10 2.81 0.50
CA ARG A 229 19.69 2.46 1.80
C ARG A 229 19.24 1.07 2.19
N ARG A 230 20.21 0.25 2.62
CA ARG A 230 20.00 -1.12 3.07
C ARG A 230 20.48 -1.28 4.49
N GLY A 231 19.78 -2.12 5.23
CA GLY A 231 20.15 -2.47 6.58
C GLY A 231 19.28 -3.60 7.10
N ARG A 232 19.53 -4.03 8.33
CA ARG A 232 18.65 -4.94 9.04
C ARG A 232 17.83 -4.18 10.06
N VAL A 233 16.56 -4.55 10.18
CA VAL A 233 15.66 -4.10 11.24
C VAL A 233 15.12 -5.36 11.92
N GLY A 234 15.63 -5.63 13.12
CA GLY A 234 15.60 -6.96 13.69
C GLY A 234 16.29 -7.99 12.80
N PHE A 235 15.60 -9.08 12.49
CA PHE A 235 16.12 -10.12 11.58
C PHE A 235 15.79 -9.88 10.11
N ALA A 236 15.07 -8.80 9.78
CA ALA A 236 14.60 -8.54 8.43
C ALA A 236 15.59 -7.69 7.63
N ASP A 237 15.99 -8.18 6.45
CA ASP A 237 16.59 -7.35 5.42
C ASP A 237 15.60 -6.25 5.01
N SER A 238 16.07 -5.02 5.02
CA SER A 238 15.24 -3.84 4.86
C SER A 238 15.83 -2.87 3.85
N ARG A 239 14.95 -2.19 3.12
CA ARG A 239 15.28 -1.12 2.18
C ARG A 239 14.54 0.15 2.53
N LEU A 240 15.22 1.27 2.41
CA LEU A 240 14.65 2.60 2.57
C LEU A 240 15.02 3.47 1.36
N VAL A 241 14.00 3.94 0.64
CA VAL A 241 14.15 4.64 -0.65
C VAL A 241 13.26 5.89 -0.69
N SER A 242 13.64 6.89 -1.51
CA SER A 242 12.70 7.99 -1.86
C SER A 242 11.62 7.44 -2.78
N LEU A 243 10.36 7.70 -2.45
CA LEU A 243 9.22 7.31 -3.27
C LEU A 243 9.31 7.98 -4.65
N ARG A 244 9.60 9.28 -4.67
CA ARG A 244 9.74 10.05 -5.92
C ARG A 244 10.76 9.43 -6.87
N ARG A 245 11.98 9.21 -6.39
CA ARG A 245 13.06 8.62 -7.21
C ARG A 245 12.74 7.21 -7.68
N LEU A 246 12.08 6.40 -6.84
CA LEU A 246 11.66 5.06 -7.23
C LEU A 246 10.63 5.11 -8.36
N VAL A 247 9.61 5.96 -8.23
CA VAL A 247 8.55 6.12 -9.23
C VAL A 247 9.11 6.63 -10.56
N ASP A 248 9.95 7.67 -10.52
CA ASP A 248 10.54 8.25 -11.73
C ASP A 248 11.43 7.23 -12.48
N PHE A 249 12.25 6.49 -11.72
CA PHE A 249 13.07 5.43 -12.29
C PHE A 249 12.22 4.32 -12.89
N ALA A 250 11.21 3.85 -12.15
CA ALA A 250 10.34 2.77 -12.61
C ALA A 250 9.53 3.15 -13.84
N ALA A 251 9.04 4.40 -13.93
CA ALA A 251 8.32 4.89 -15.10
C ALA A 251 9.22 4.87 -16.34
N GLY A 252 10.46 5.36 -16.23
CA GLY A 252 11.44 5.28 -17.33
C GLY A 252 11.81 3.85 -17.70
N TRP A 253 11.92 2.96 -16.71
CA TRP A 253 12.22 1.55 -16.93
C TRP A 253 11.06 0.84 -17.64
N PHE A 254 9.82 0.99 -17.18
CA PHE A 254 8.64 0.41 -17.83
C PHE A 254 8.44 0.92 -19.25
N ALA A 255 8.70 2.21 -19.51
CA ALA A 255 8.66 2.77 -20.87
C ALA A 255 9.67 2.11 -21.83
N ALA A 256 10.77 1.58 -21.31
CA ALA A 256 11.81 0.92 -22.10
C ALA A 256 11.63 -0.60 -22.23
N THR A 257 10.84 -1.23 -21.36
CA THR A 257 10.79 -2.71 -21.23
C THR A 257 9.42 -3.32 -21.42
N ARG A 258 8.32 -2.57 -21.21
CA ARG A 258 6.97 -3.07 -21.45
C ARG A 258 6.56 -2.81 -22.90
N ASP A 259 5.89 -3.80 -23.47
CA ASP A 259 5.28 -3.66 -24.80
C ASP A 259 4.14 -2.62 -24.76
N HIS A 260 3.99 -1.85 -25.84
CA HIS A 260 2.95 -0.84 -26.02
C HIS A 260 1.76 -1.36 -26.83
#